data_AF-A0A1B7VG34-F1
#
_entry.id   AF-A0A1B7VG34-F1
#
_cell.length_a   1.000
_cell.length_b   1.000
_cell.length_c   1.000
_cell.angle_alpha   90.00
_cell.angle_beta   90.00
_cell.angle_gamma   90.00
#
_symmetry.space_group_name_H-M   'P 1'
#
loop_
_entity.id
_entity.type
_entity.pdbx_description
1 polymer ?
#
loop_
_entity_poly.entity_id
_entity_poly.type
_entity_poly.pdbx_seq_one_letter_code
_entity_poly.pdbx_strand_id
1 'polypeptide(L)'
;MKIFKQVISLIILSSLILSCSDVWQKKEAKLETSEIESLARIKLPASNQNIQVHTESGIDKLILIRLVLNKKDLNSFLKNAGYVKPLKQGFRPFTSEEFENIAWWNPDDTTEVMGGFLNTQKWASEIMVDISSPNPVIYFKAHDL
;
A
#
# COMPACT_ATOMS: atom_id res chain seq x y z
N MET A 1 71.58 24.21 0.37
CA MET A 1 71.99 23.90 -1.01
C MET A 1 70.88 23.08 -1.65
N LYS A 2 70.21 23.62 -2.68
CA LYS A 2 69.12 22.97 -3.44
C LYS A 2 69.70 21.93 -4.39
N ILE A 3 69.07 20.76 -4.52
CA ILE A 3 69.15 19.97 -5.76
C ILE A 3 67.74 19.46 -6.08
N PHE A 4 67.27 19.86 -7.26
CA PHE A 4 66.01 19.51 -7.92
C PHE A 4 66.20 18.30 -8.83
N LYS A 5 65.05 17.73 -9.26
CA LYS A 5 64.79 16.73 -10.32
C LYS A 5 64.65 15.32 -9.74
N GLN A 6 63.58 14.57 -10.02
CA GLN A 6 62.94 14.36 -11.32
C GLN A 6 61.47 13.91 -11.15
N VAL A 7 60.65 14.26 -12.15
CA VAL A 7 59.22 13.98 -12.28
C VAL A 7 59.00 12.49 -12.57
N ILE A 8 58.16 11.82 -11.78
CA ILE A 8 57.48 10.59 -12.19
C ILE A 8 55.99 10.85 -12.04
N SER A 9 55.38 11.09 -13.20
CA SER A 9 53.93 11.16 -13.37
C SER A 9 53.36 9.76 -13.12
N LEU A 10 52.50 9.60 -12.11
CA LEU A 10 51.69 8.40 -11.95
C LEU A 10 50.22 8.83 -11.85
N ILE A 11 49.59 8.87 -13.02
CA ILE A 11 48.14 9.00 -13.16
C ILE A 11 47.53 7.68 -12.69
N ILE A 12 47.05 7.63 -11.44
CA ILE A 12 46.19 6.53 -11.00
C ILE A 12 44.75 6.93 -11.34
N LEU A 13 44.34 6.44 -12.50
CA LEU A 13 42.98 6.39 -12.99
C LEU A 13 42.21 5.34 -12.15
N SER A 14 41.66 5.73 -10.99
CA SER A 14 40.79 4.86 -10.21
C SER A 14 39.31 5.23 -10.44
N SER A 15 38.78 4.61 -11.49
CA SER A 15 37.48 3.93 -11.52
C SER A 15 36.33 4.59 -10.75
N LEU A 16 35.46 5.23 -11.53
CA LEU A 16 34.04 5.42 -11.26
C LEU A 16 33.44 4.17 -10.61
N ILE A 17 33.20 4.20 -9.30
CA ILE A 17 32.15 3.39 -8.71
C ILE A 17 30.89 4.25 -8.76
N LEU A 18 30.35 4.42 -9.96
CA LEU A 18 28.91 4.62 -10.12
C LEU A 18 28.27 3.28 -9.71
N SER A 19 28.20 3.02 -8.41
CA SER A 19 27.21 2.08 -7.90
C SER A 19 25.87 2.78 -8.08
N CYS A 20 25.34 2.67 -9.29
CA CYS A 20 23.92 2.79 -9.55
C CYS A 20 23.29 1.74 -8.65
N SER A 21 22.94 2.16 -7.44
CA SER A 21 22.05 1.40 -6.59
C SER A 21 20.70 1.58 -7.26
N ASP A 22 20.51 0.86 -8.37
CA ASP A 22 19.19 0.56 -8.90
C ASP A 22 18.57 -0.37 -7.86
N VAL A 23 18.17 0.25 -6.74
CA VAL A 23 17.19 -0.28 -5.83
C VAL A 23 16.02 -0.59 -6.74
N TRP A 24 15.79 -1.88 -6.95
CA TRP A 24 14.70 -2.41 -7.73
C TRP A 24 13.39 -1.96 -7.08
N GLN A 25 12.96 -0.72 -7.36
CA GLN A 25 11.57 -0.35 -7.27
C GLN A 25 10.89 -1.10 -8.41
N LYS A 26 10.49 -2.35 -8.11
CA LYS A 26 9.61 -3.14 -8.93
C LYS A 26 8.35 -2.32 -9.11
N LYS A 27 8.28 -1.57 -10.20
CA LYS A 27 7.13 -0.76 -10.60
C LYS A 27 5.92 -1.70 -10.56
N GLU A 28 5.05 -1.50 -9.58
CA GLU A 28 3.83 -2.29 -9.45
C GLU A 28 3.10 -2.23 -10.80
N ALA A 29 2.87 -3.40 -11.40
CA ALA A 29 2.07 -3.47 -12.61
C ALA A 29 0.69 -2.89 -12.27
N LYS A 30 0.22 -1.94 -13.08
CA LYS A 30 -1.10 -1.37 -12.88
C LYS A 30 -2.14 -2.46 -13.12
N LEU A 31 -2.72 -2.98 -12.05
CA LEU A 31 -3.77 -4.00 -12.13
C LEU A 31 -5.04 -3.39 -12.74
N GLU A 32 -5.73 -4.18 -13.54
CA GLU A 32 -7.05 -3.82 -14.05
C GLU A 32 -8.10 -3.88 -12.93
N THR A 33 -9.14 -3.06 -13.02
CA THR A 33 -10.22 -3.00 -12.00
C THR A 33 -10.81 -4.38 -11.69
N SER A 34 -11.06 -5.19 -12.74
CA SER A 34 -11.62 -6.54 -12.58
C SER A 34 -10.69 -7.48 -11.80
N GLU A 35 -9.38 -7.32 -11.94
CA GLU A 35 -8.38 -8.11 -11.21
C GLU A 35 -8.32 -7.68 -9.75
N ILE A 36 -8.34 -6.38 -9.48
CA ILE A 36 -8.40 -5.83 -8.11
C ILE A 36 -9.65 -6.35 -7.39
N GLU A 37 -10.82 -6.23 -8.02
CA GLU A 37 -12.09 -6.72 -7.48
C GLU A 37 -12.07 -8.23 -7.21
N SER A 38 -11.45 -9.00 -8.11
CA SER A 38 -11.34 -10.45 -7.99
C SER A 38 -10.45 -10.86 -6.80
N LEU A 39 -9.25 -10.27 -6.70
CA LEU A 39 -8.30 -10.56 -5.63
C LEU A 39 -8.83 -10.13 -4.26
N ALA A 40 -9.36 -8.90 -4.18
CA ALA A 40 -9.88 -8.32 -2.94
C ALA A 40 -11.28 -8.81 -2.57
N ARG A 41 -11.98 -9.51 -3.48
CA ARG A 41 -13.34 -10.03 -3.30
C ARG A 41 -14.35 -8.95 -2.92
N ILE A 42 -14.18 -7.77 -3.52
CA ILE A 42 -15.05 -6.60 -3.35
C ILE A 42 -15.46 -6.05 -4.70
N LYS A 43 -16.48 -5.18 -4.69
CA LYS A 43 -16.81 -4.34 -5.84
C LYS A 43 -16.36 -2.91 -5.57
N LEU A 44 -15.54 -2.38 -6.46
CA LEU A 44 -15.07 -1.01 -6.36
C LEU A 44 -16.23 -0.07 -6.70
N PRO A 45 -16.53 0.91 -5.83
CA PRO A 45 -17.64 1.84 -6.06
C PRO A 45 -17.27 2.79 -7.20
N ALA A 46 -18.24 3.19 -8.03
CA ALA A 46 -17.97 4.05 -9.21
C ALA A 46 -17.33 5.40 -8.87
N SER A 47 -17.48 5.88 -7.62
CA SER A 47 -16.90 7.12 -7.11
C SER A 47 -15.51 6.96 -6.50
N ASN A 48 -14.89 5.78 -6.62
CA ASN A 48 -13.51 5.58 -6.17
C ASN A 48 -12.57 6.58 -6.87
N GLN A 49 -11.60 7.07 -6.11
CA GLN A 49 -10.56 7.96 -6.59
C GLN A 49 -9.23 7.57 -5.95
N ASN A 50 -8.12 7.93 -6.61
CA ASN A 50 -6.76 7.74 -6.09
C ASN A 50 -6.50 6.31 -5.61
N ILE A 51 -6.98 5.30 -6.35
CA ILE A 51 -6.73 3.90 -6.02
C ILE A 51 -5.21 3.63 -6.10
N GLN A 52 -4.68 3.07 -5.02
CA GLN A 52 -3.35 2.50 -4.91
C GLN A 52 -3.51 1.04 -4.50
N VAL A 53 -2.75 0.15 -5.12
CA VAL A 53 -2.86 -1.29 -4.90
C VAL A 53 -1.48 -1.91 -4.84
N HIS A 54 -1.25 -2.73 -3.82
CA HIS A 54 -0.07 -3.57 -3.71
C HIS A 54 -0.51 -5.03 -3.63
N THR A 55 0.26 -5.92 -4.23
CA THR A 55 0.07 -7.37 -4.09
C THR A 55 1.37 -8.04 -3.72
N GLU A 56 1.28 -8.99 -2.79
CA GLU A 56 2.35 -9.93 -2.51
C GLU A 56 1.89 -11.33 -2.90
N SER A 57 2.78 -12.05 -3.57
CA SER A 57 2.52 -13.42 -4.05
C SER A 57 3.43 -14.41 -3.31
N GLY A 58 2.82 -15.25 -2.47
CA GLY A 58 3.46 -16.37 -1.77
C GLY A 58 2.56 -17.62 -1.78
N ILE A 59 2.52 -18.38 -0.68
CA ILE A 59 1.50 -19.43 -0.47
C ILE A 59 0.11 -18.79 -0.42
N ASP A 60 0.01 -17.68 0.31
CA ASP A 60 -1.19 -16.86 0.39
C ASP A 60 -1.05 -15.65 -0.53
N LYS A 61 -2.13 -15.32 -1.25
CA LYS A 61 -2.20 -14.10 -2.05
C LYS A 61 -2.67 -12.96 -1.17
N LEU A 62 -1.86 -11.93 -1.03
CA LEU A 62 -2.21 -10.70 -0.32
C LEU A 62 -2.52 -9.59 -1.34
N ILE A 63 -3.56 -8.82 -1.05
CA ILE A 63 -3.84 -7.55 -1.72
C ILE A 63 -4.10 -6.45 -0.68
N LEU A 64 -3.41 -5.33 -0.86
CA LEU A 64 -3.62 -4.09 -0.12
C LEU A 64 -4.19 -3.06 -1.06
N ILE A 65 -5.19 -2.31 -0.60
CA ILE A 65 -5.84 -1.25 -1.37
C ILE A 65 -5.94 -0.01 -0.49
N ARG A 66 -5.58 1.13 -1.07
CA ARG A 66 -5.95 2.45 -0.55
C ARG A 66 -6.78 3.17 -1.60
N LEU A 67 -7.91 3.74 -1.21
CA LEU A 67 -8.75 4.53 -2.11
C LEU A 67 -9.48 5.64 -1.36
N VAL A 68 -9.84 6.70 -2.09
CA VAL A 68 -10.71 7.76 -1.60
C VAL A 68 -12.11 7.52 -2.12
N LEU A 69 -13.12 7.73 -1.28
CA LEU A 69 -14.52 7.50 -1.61
C LEU A 69 -15.37 8.74 -1.33
N ASN A 70 -16.43 8.94 -2.11
CA ASN A 70 -17.48 9.88 -1.72
C ASN A 70 -18.28 9.30 -0.54
N LYS A 71 -18.43 10.07 0.56
CA LYS A 71 -19.15 9.62 1.77
C LYS A 71 -20.53 9.02 1.50
N LYS A 72 -21.25 9.49 0.47
CA LYS A 72 -22.58 8.97 0.10
C LYS A 72 -22.55 7.49 -0.33
N ASP A 73 -21.43 7.03 -0.87
CA ASP A 73 -21.28 5.67 -1.40
C ASP A 73 -20.69 4.71 -0.37
N LEU A 74 -20.20 5.22 0.78
CA LEU A 74 -19.54 4.43 1.82
C LEU A 74 -20.42 3.28 2.33
N ASN A 75 -21.67 3.57 2.70
CA ASN A 75 -22.56 2.55 3.26
C ASN A 75 -22.87 1.44 2.23
N SER A 76 -23.05 1.82 0.96
CA SER A 76 -23.29 0.86 -0.13
C SER A 76 -22.05 0.00 -0.37
N PHE A 77 -20.87 0.62 -0.41
CA PHE A 77 -19.59 -0.06 -0.54
C PHE A 77 -19.37 -1.08 0.59
N LEU A 78 -19.50 -0.67 1.85
CA LEU A 78 -19.31 -1.54 3.01
C LEU A 78 -20.25 -2.75 2.97
N LYS A 79 -21.53 -2.52 2.65
CA LYS A 79 -22.51 -3.59 2.49
C LYS A 79 -22.12 -4.57 1.40
N ASN A 80 -21.70 -4.08 0.23
CA ASN A 80 -21.28 -4.91 -0.91
C ASN A 80 -19.98 -5.67 -0.64
N ALA A 81 -19.08 -5.10 0.17
CA ALA A 81 -17.86 -5.74 0.64
C ALA A 81 -18.09 -6.76 1.78
N GLY A 82 -19.34 -6.97 2.20
CA GLY A 82 -19.70 -7.97 3.22
C GLY A 82 -19.70 -7.44 4.67
N TYR A 83 -19.42 -6.16 4.90
CA TYR A 83 -19.47 -5.52 6.22
C TYR A 83 -20.91 -5.13 6.57
N VAL A 84 -21.75 -6.14 6.84
CA VAL A 84 -23.18 -5.97 7.11
C VAL A 84 -23.44 -5.35 8.50
N LYS A 85 -22.55 -5.63 9.46
CA LYS A 85 -22.56 -4.96 10.76
C LYS A 85 -21.79 -3.64 10.66
N PRO A 86 -22.21 -2.60 11.41
CA PRO A 86 -21.43 -1.37 11.48
C PRO A 86 -19.98 -1.65 11.85
N LEU A 87 -19.06 -0.94 11.20
CA LEU A 87 -17.67 -0.92 11.60
C LEU A 87 -17.55 -0.40 13.03
N LYS A 88 -16.56 -0.90 13.76
CA LYS A 88 -16.31 -0.50 15.15
C LYS A 88 -15.50 0.80 15.17
N GLN A 89 -16.02 1.83 15.85
CA GLN A 89 -15.31 3.09 16.10
C GLN A 89 -13.97 2.83 16.78
N GLY A 90 -12.90 3.46 16.30
CA GLY A 90 -11.55 3.37 16.86
C GLY A 90 -10.85 2.03 16.65
N PHE A 91 -11.49 1.06 15.99
CA PHE A 91 -10.84 -0.22 15.71
C PHE A 91 -9.86 -0.07 14.54
N ARG A 92 -8.60 -0.49 14.78
CA ARG A 92 -7.51 -0.50 13.81
C ARG A 92 -7.03 -1.94 13.64
N PRO A 93 -7.41 -2.63 12.56
CA PRO A 93 -7.04 -4.03 12.37
C PRO A 93 -5.59 -4.20 11.90
N PHE A 94 -4.97 -3.14 11.39
CA PHE A 94 -3.60 -3.13 10.93
C PHE A 94 -2.92 -1.79 11.21
N THR A 95 -1.58 -1.79 11.11
CA THR A 95 -0.72 -0.60 11.30
C THR A 95 0.13 -0.34 10.05
N SER A 96 0.86 0.77 10.05
CA SER A 96 1.80 1.14 8.98
C SER A 96 3.06 0.26 9.02
N GLU A 97 3.43 -0.25 10.21
CA GLU A 97 4.61 -1.10 10.41
C GLU A 97 4.53 -2.42 9.62
N GLU A 98 3.32 -2.97 9.44
CA GLU A 98 3.12 -4.21 8.68
C GLU A 98 3.59 -4.11 7.22
N PHE A 99 3.59 -2.90 6.65
CA PHE A 99 3.95 -2.67 5.26
C PHE A 99 4.76 -1.37 5.08
N GLU A 100 5.78 -1.19 5.93
CA GLU A 100 6.61 0.02 5.98
C GLU A 100 7.27 0.42 4.65
N ASN A 101 7.48 -0.55 3.76
CA ASN A 101 8.11 -0.33 2.45
C ASN A 101 7.14 0.21 1.38
N ILE A 102 5.85 0.30 1.69
CA ILE A 102 4.81 0.82 0.80
C ILE A 102 4.52 2.27 1.17
N ALA A 103 5.07 3.21 0.40
CA ALA A 103 5.04 4.64 0.73
C ALA A 103 3.64 5.25 0.93
N TRP A 104 2.60 4.62 0.38
CA TRP A 104 1.21 5.08 0.52
C TRP A 104 0.42 4.33 1.60
N TRP A 105 1.00 3.32 2.22
CA TRP A 105 0.38 2.57 3.31
C TRP A 105 0.70 3.21 4.66
N ASN A 106 -0.12 4.19 5.03
CA ASN A 106 0.02 4.96 6.26
C ASN A 106 -1.29 5.05 7.06
N PRO A 107 -1.90 3.92 7.45
CA PRO A 107 -3.15 3.93 8.20
C PRO A 107 -3.04 4.66 9.56
N ASP A 108 -1.85 4.75 10.16
CA ASP A 108 -1.69 5.38 11.47
C ASP A 108 -1.79 6.92 11.45
N ASP A 109 -1.63 7.54 10.28
CA ASP A 109 -1.78 9.01 10.11
C ASP A 109 -3.23 9.48 10.25
N THR A 110 -4.18 8.55 10.20
CA THR A 110 -5.62 8.83 10.28
C THR A 110 -6.05 9.07 11.72
N THR A 111 -6.89 10.08 11.99
CA THR A 111 -7.27 10.46 13.37
C THR A 111 -8.63 9.89 13.79
N GLU A 112 -9.61 9.92 12.90
CA GLU A 112 -10.97 9.42 13.15
C GLU A 112 -11.24 8.18 12.31
N VAL A 113 -11.17 7.00 12.95
CA VAL A 113 -11.29 5.72 12.24
C VAL A 113 -12.48 4.89 12.67
N MET A 114 -12.99 4.12 11.71
CA MET A 114 -13.79 2.93 11.98
C MET A 114 -13.18 1.74 11.27
N GLY A 115 -13.14 0.58 11.94
CA GLY A 115 -12.55 -0.63 11.39
C GLY A 115 -13.48 -1.82 11.40
N GLY A 116 -13.14 -2.82 10.60
CA GLY A 116 -13.82 -4.10 10.57
C GLY A 116 -12.90 -5.22 10.14
N PHE A 117 -13.35 -6.44 10.41
CA PHE A 117 -12.70 -7.67 10.01
C PHE A 117 -13.75 -8.68 9.56
N LEU A 118 -13.47 -9.37 8.46
CA LEU A 118 -14.24 -10.50 7.96
C LEU A 118 -13.32 -11.70 7.86
N ASN A 119 -13.78 -12.84 8.37
CA ASN A 119 -13.09 -14.11 8.27
C ASN A 119 -14.02 -15.16 7.68
N THR A 120 -13.53 -15.89 6.68
CA THR A 120 -14.22 -17.03 6.10
C THR A 120 -13.33 -18.27 6.15
N GLN A 121 -13.77 -19.38 5.60
CA GLN A 121 -12.92 -20.59 5.52
C GLN A 121 -11.82 -20.51 4.46
N LYS A 122 -11.85 -19.52 3.57
CA LYS A 122 -10.97 -19.46 2.37
C LYS A 122 -10.18 -18.15 2.22
N TRP A 123 -10.59 -17.13 2.96
CA TRP A 123 -10.02 -15.80 2.88
C TRP A 123 -10.45 -14.97 4.08
N ALA A 124 -9.64 -13.96 4.39
CA ALA A 124 -9.94 -12.93 5.37
C ALA A 124 -9.77 -11.55 4.76
N SER A 125 -10.49 -10.56 5.30
CA SER A 125 -10.23 -9.15 5.02
C SER A 125 -10.37 -8.27 6.24
N GLU A 126 -9.62 -7.19 6.19
CA GLU A 126 -9.56 -6.14 7.18
C GLU A 126 -9.83 -4.82 6.47
N ILE A 127 -10.61 -3.95 7.09
CA ILE A 127 -10.88 -2.62 6.57
C ILE A 127 -10.69 -1.59 7.68
N MET A 128 -10.12 -0.46 7.31
CA MET A 128 -10.07 0.73 8.14
C MET A 128 -10.48 1.93 7.29
N VAL A 129 -11.41 2.72 7.81
CA VAL A 129 -11.97 3.89 7.12
C VAL A 129 -11.66 5.13 7.94
N ASP A 130 -10.90 6.05 7.38
CA ASP A 130 -10.74 7.41 7.89
C ASP A 130 -11.99 8.22 7.51
N ILE A 131 -12.70 8.70 8.52
CA ILE A 131 -13.94 9.47 8.37
C ILE A 131 -13.78 10.94 8.79
N SER A 132 -12.55 11.38 9.06
CA SER A 132 -12.23 12.77 9.46
C SER A 132 -12.57 13.80 8.37
N SER A 133 -12.79 13.38 7.12
CA SER A 133 -13.10 14.25 5.99
C SER A 133 -14.40 13.87 5.27
N PRO A 134 -14.99 14.78 4.46
CA PRO A 134 -16.12 14.48 3.58
C PRO A 134 -15.84 13.40 2.52
N ASN A 135 -14.57 13.11 2.24
CA ASN A 135 -14.13 12.08 1.31
C ASN A 135 -13.34 11.01 2.09
N PRO A 136 -14.02 10.00 2.66
CA PRO A 136 -13.36 8.98 3.44
C PRO A 136 -12.21 8.30 2.69
N VAL A 137 -11.11 8.05 3.40
CA VAL A 137 -10.01 7.24 2.91
C VAL A 137 -10.19 5.82 3.43
N ILE A 138 -10.22 4.86 2.53
CA ILE A 138 -10.33 3.44 2.87
C ILE A 138 -8.97 2.80 2.70
N TYR A 139 -8.53 2.13 3.75
CA TYR A 139 -7.45 1.14 3.74
C TYR A 139 -8.10 -0.23 3.83
N PHE A 140 -7.70 -1.14 2.94
CA PHE A 140 -8.28 -2.47 2.83
C PHE A 140 -7.16 -3.48 2.62
N LYS A 141 -7.24 -4.59 3.33
CA LYS A 141 -6.31 -5.71 3.26
C LYS A 141 -7.12 -6.99 3.11
N ALA A 142 -6.78 -7.82 2.14
CA ALA A 142 -7.37 -9.14 1.99
C ALA A 142 -6.32 -10.18 1.64
N HIS A 143 -6.49 -11.39 2.18
CA HIS A 143 -5.62 -12.51 1.88
C HIS A 143 -6.37 -13.84 1.86
N ASP A 144 -5.82 -14.80 1.13
CA ASP A 144 -6.25 -16.20 1.16
C ASP A 144 -5.80 -16.87 2.48
N LEU A 145 -6.49 -17.95 2.90
CA LEU A 145 -6.20 -18.74 4.11
C LEU A 145 -5.90 -20.21 3.78
#